data_AF-A0A967SVC4-F1
#
_entry.id   AF-A0A967SVC4-F1
#
_cell.length_a   1.000
_cell.length_b   1.000
_cell.length_c   1.000
_cell.angle_alpha   90.00
_cell.angle_beta   90.00
_cell.angle_gamma   90.00
#
_symmetry.space_group_name_H-M   'P 1'
#
loop_
_entity.id
_entity.type
_entity.pdbx_description
1 polymer ?
#
loop_
_entity_poly.entity_id
_entity_poly.type
_entity_poly.pdbx_seq_one_letter_code
_entity_poly.pdbx_strand_id
1 'polypeptide(L)'
;MLKIKMICLYLAISTAGLAQNLSNMYSPSELQYWQTRYPENIRWNFRNLILDKLTTAEYETLGRVNIECPIFGAGETRKSPLTYYRSGRTITVPIFSIKFFDDICISYAWLEENNFTLMTISEYLAMLKYRHEDDFPNSAFPSPVSALQIPETALLNSRVDQISQNMLKSAIVFILAHELGHIYHNHPGYNNISSSTAQTNELQADKFAMEIMRRIGIAPVGIVNFAMMMFQLGLIREDFRDAEKWQNYLQNSATHPMTSDRLYLISQVLRRNATDFTKYEPDRHLGVQRILNIADQIDQIATEMDDLTRQKN
;
A
#
# COMPACT_ATOMS: atom_id res chain seq x y z
N MET A 1 -12.45 -24.10 45.02
CA MET A 1 -13.02 -22.96 45.76
C MET A 1 -11.87 -22.18 46.38
N LEU A 2 -11.39 -21.12 45.72
CA LEU A 2 -10.79 -19.95 46.37
C LEU A 2 -10.70 -18.83 45.32
N LYS A 3 -11.46 -17.75 45.58
CA LYS A 3 -11.41 -16.46 44.88
C LYS A 3 -10.49 -15.53 45.68
N ILE A 4 -9.80 -14.61 44.99
CA ILE A 4 -9.47 -13.19 45.30
C ILE A 4 -8.59 -12.73 44.11
N LYS A 5 -9.06 -12.01 43.08
CA LYS A 5 -9.45 -10.59 42.89
C LYS A 5 -8.32 -9.54 43.01
N MET A 6 -8.14 -8.83 41.87
CA MET A 6 -7.73 -7.43 41.64
C MET A 6 -6.30 -7.03 42.05
N ILE A 7 -5.59 -6.10 41.40
CA ILE A 7 -5.69 -5.32 40.17
C ILE A 7 -4.27 -4.76 40.02
N CYS A 8 -3.65 -4.86 38.85
CA CYS A 8 -2.57 -3.94 38.48
C CYS A 8 -3.12 -3.01 37.40
N LEU A 9 -3.39 -1.80 37.86
CA LEU A 9 -3.80 -0.63 37.11
C LEU A 9 -2.65 -0.27 36.14
N TYR A 10 -2.72 -0.72 34.88
CA TYR A 10 -1.94 -0.08 33.83
C TYR A 10 -2.66 1.23 33.46
N LEU A 11 -2.21 2.33 34.06
CA LEU A 11 -2.35 3.65 33.45
C LEU A 11 -1.48 3.65 32.19
N ALA A 12 -1.98 3.07 31.11
CA ALA A 12 -1.47 3.37 29.78
C ALA A 12 -1.86 4.83 29.51
N ILE A 13 -0.90 5.72 29.71
CA ILE A 13 -0.97 7.07 29.16
C ILE A 13 -1.05 6.85 27.65
N SER A 14 -2.25 7.02 27.09
CA SER A 14 -2.47 7.04 25.65
C SER A 14 -1.78 8.29 25.11
N THR A 15 -0.47 8.20 24.87
CA THR A 15 0.18 9.07 23.91
C THR A 15 -0.50 8.76 22.59
N ALA A 16 -1.30 9.71 22.10
CA ALA A 16 -1.81 9.67 20.74
C ALA A 16 -0.63 9.28 19.85
N GLY A 17 -0.74 8.15 19.14
CA GLY A 17 0.31 7.64 18.27
C GLY A 17 0.61 8.69 17.22
N LEU A 18 1.62 9.52 17.48
CA LEU A 18 2.23 10.36 16.47
C LEU A 18 2.81 9.39 15.46
N ALA A 19 2.49 9.59 14.18
CA ALA A 19 3.08 8.79 13.11
C ALA A 19 4.60 8.75 13.31
N GLN A 20 5.14 7.53 13.49
CA GLN A 20 6.56 7.33 13.74
C GLN A 20 7.39 7.88 12.59
N ASN A 21 8.56 8.43 12.90
CA ASN A 21 9.46 8.88 11.85
C ASN A 21 10.28 7.71 11.31
N LEU A 22 9.86 7.16 10.18
CA LEU A 22 10.57 6.03 9.55
C LEU A 22 11.66 6.49 8.58
N SER A 23 11.93 7.80 8.45
CA SER A 23 12.85 8.34 7.43
C SER A 23 14.31 7.91 7.61
N ASN A 24 14.67 7.41 8.78
CA ASN A 24 16.04 6.99 9.12
C ASN A 24 16.28 5.48 8.92
N MET A 25 15.27 4.74 8.45
CA MET A 25 15.35 3.28 8.23
C MET A 25 16.43 2.88 7.22
N TYR A 26 16.66 3.72 6.21
CA TYR A 26 17.68 3.49 5.18
C TYR A 26 18.73 4.60 5.22
N SER A 27 19.98 4.23 4.94
CA SER A 27 21.05 5.21 4.84
C SER A 27 20.85 6.14 3.63
N PRO A 28 21.32 7.41 3.68
CA PRO A 28 21.27 8.30 2.53
C PRO A 28 21.95 7.72 1.28
N SER A 29 23.08 7.03 1.43
CA SER A 29 23.80 6.38 0.34
C SER A 29 23.00 5.24 -0.29
N GLU A 30 22.27 4.46 0.52
CA GLU A 30 21.41 3.39 0.02
C GLU A 30 20.25 3.96 -0.81
N LEU A 31 19.56 4.99 -0.31
CA LEU A 31 18.47 5.60 -1.07
C LEU A 31 18.98 6.31 -2.34
N GLN A 32 20.16 6.93 -2.31
CA GLN A 32 20.79 7.49 -3.51
C GLN A 32 21.12 6.40 -4.54
N TYR A 33 21.64 5.24 -4.09
CA TYR A 33 21.88 4.10 -4.95
C TYR A 33 20.58 3.65 -5.65
N TRP A 34 19.48 3.52 -4.92
CA TRP A 34 18.19 3.13 -5.51
C TRP A 34 17.54 4.21 -6.37
N GLN A 35 17.82 5.49 -6.10
CA GLN A 35 17.40 6.61 -6.95
C GLN A 35 17.98 6.52 -8.37
N THR A 36 19.11 5.84 -8.56
CA THR A 36 19.67 5.61 -9.91
C THR A 36 18.98 4.47 -10.68
N ARG A 37 18.07 3.70 -10.04
CA ARG A 37 17.49 2.46 -10.61
C ARG A 37 15.99 2.50 -10.76
N TYR A 38 15.25 2.83 -9.68
CA TYR A 38 13.80 2.80 -9.73
C TYR A 38 13.17 3.79 -10.71
N PRO A 39 13.62 5.05 -10.83
CA PRO A 39 12.89 6.06 -11.61
C PRO A 39 12.77 5.72 -13.11
N GLU A 40 13.77 5.07 -13.69
CA GLU A 40 13.71 4.68 -15.10
C GLU A 40 12.61 3.65 -15.33
N ASN A 41 12.60 2.56 -14.54
CA ASN A 41 11.59 1.51 -14.63
C ASN A 41 10.17 2.05 -14.36
N ILE A 42 10.01 2.94 -13.39
CA ILE A 42 8.71 3.55 -13.06
C ILE A 42 8.20 4.39 -14.23
N ARG A 43 9.05 5.24 -14.80
CA ARG A 43 8.69 6.06 -15.98
C ARG A 43 8.43 5.18 -17.20
N TRP A 44 9.16 4.09 -17.37
CA TRP A 44 8.92 3.13 -18.43
C TRP A 44 7.55 2.47 -18.27
N ASN A 45 7.20 1.97 -17.07
CA ASN A 45 5.89 1.40 -16.78
C ASN A 45 4.77 2.42 -17.04
N PHE A 46 4.96 3.65 -16.57
CA PHE A 46 3.99 4.73 -16.78
C PHE A 46 3.73 4.99 -18.27
N ARG A 47 4.78 5.14 -19.07
CA ARG A 47 4.63 5.44 -20.50
C ARG A 47 4.10 4.23 -21.29
N ASN A 48 4.74 3.08 -21.14
CA ASN A 48 4.53 1.94 -22.04
C ASN A 48 3.41 0.99 -21.58
N LEU A 49 2.99 1.05 -20.32
CA LEU A 49 1.87 0.25 -19.82
C LEU A 49 0.64 1.09 -19.59
N ILE A 50 0.77 2.26 -18.94
CA ILE A 50 -0.39 3.07 -18.58
C ILE A 50 -0.82 4.00 -19.73
N LEU A 51 0.05 4.88 -20.19
CA LEU A 51 -0.31 5.85 -21.25
C LEU A 51 -0.72 5.14 -22.55
N ASP A 52 -0.04 4.05 -22.91
CA ASP A 52 -0.35 3.19 -24.08
C ASP A 52 -1.70 2.45 -23.98
N LYS A 53 -2.42 2.56 -22.85
CA LYS A 53 -3.73 1.92 -22.62
C LYS A 53 -4.84 2.93 -22.34
N LEU A 54 -4.51 4.21 -22.40
CA LEU A 54 -5.50 5.28 -22.39
C LEU A 54 -6.30 5.28 -23.69
N THR A 55 -7.58 5.60 -23.59
CA THR A 55 -8.37 6.01 -24.76
C THR A 55 -7.88 7.36 -25.27
N THR A 56 -8.29 7.76 -26.48
CA THR A 56 -7.94 9.08 -27.04
C THR A 56 -8.35 10.23 -26.10
N ALA A 57 -9.56 10.19 -25.54
CA ALA A 57 -10.05 11.24 -24.64
C ALA A 57 -9.28 11.30 -23.30
N GLU A 58 -8.95 10.13 -22.74
CA GLU A 58 -8.12 10.06 -21.54
C GLU A 58 -6.70 10.58 -21.84
N TYR A 59 -6.11 10.24 -22.99
CA TYR A 59 -4.77 10.69 -23.37
C TYR A 59 -4.70 12.20 -23.61
N GLU A 60 -5.70 12.82 -24.23
CA GLU A 60 -5.78 14.28 -24.38
C GLU A 60 -5.73 14.99 -23.02
N THR A 61 -6.36 14.38 -22.01
CA THR A 61 -6.40 14.91 -20.64
C THR A 61 -5.12 14.61 -19.85
N LEU A 62 -4.51 13.44 -20.05
CA LEU A 62 -3.49 12.87 -19.15
C LEU A 62 -2.08 12.75 -19.74
N GLY A 63 -1.92 12.85 -21.07
CA GLY A 63 -0.66 12.58 -21.77
C GLY A 63 0.51 13.51 -21.41
N ARG A 64 0.26 14.56 -20.62
CA ARG A 64 1.26 15.52 -20.11
C ARG A 64 1.47 15.44 -18.60
N VAL A 65 1.13 14.31 -17.97
CA VAL A 65 1.41 14.08 -16.55
C VAL A 65 2.89 13.72 -16.36
N ASN A 66 3.51 14.29 -15.33
CA ASN A 66 4.92 14.06 -14.99
C ASN A 66 5.05 13.10 -13.81
N ILE A 67 6.12 12.31 -13.79
CA ILE A 67 6.49 11.44 -12.67
C ILE A 67 7.79 11.93 -12.05
N GLU A 68 7.74 12.24 -10.76
CA GLU A 68 8.89 12.60 -9.95
C GLU A 68 9.20 11.53 -8.91
N CYS A 69 10.48 11.21 -8.75
CA CYS A 69 10.96 10.22 -7.78
C CYS A 69 12.02 10.84 -6.85
N PRO A 70 11.62 11.77 -5.97
CA PRO A 70 12.52 12.33 -4.98
C PRO A 70 12.95 11.24 -3.99
N ILE A 71 14.02 11.47 -3.22
CA ILE A 71 14.44 10.50 -2.20
C ILE A 71 13.32 10.28 -1.16
N PHE A 72 12.68 11.37 -0.72
CA PHE A 72 11.60 11.38 0.25
C PHE A 72 10.41 12.20 -0.24
N GLY A 73 9.24 12.00 0.36
CA GLY A 73 8.10 12.90 0.21
C GLY A 73 8.37 14.29 0.80
N ALA A 74 7.49 15.25 0.49
CA ALA A 74 7.56 16.62 1.00
C ALA A 74 6.94 16.77 2.40
N GLY A 75 7.51 17.66 3.22
CA GLY A 75 6.96 17.99 4.55
C GLY A 75 6.82 16.76 5.45
N GLU A 76 5.66 16.61 6.11
CA GLU A 76 5.38 15.49 7.01
C GLU A 76 5.36 14.13 6.31
N THR A 77 5.09 14.09 5.00
CA THR A 77 5.10 12.83 4.24
C THR A 77 6.50 12.21 4.11
N ARG A 78 7.56 12.99 4.37
CA ARG A 78 8.95 12.49 4.46
C ARG A 78 9.10 11.34 5.46
N LYS A 79 8.29 11.34 6.52
CA LYS A 79 8.38 10.41 7.65
C LYS A 79 7.75 9.04 7.36
N SER A 80 6.93 8.94 6.31
CA SER A 80 6.13 7.75 6.02
C SER A 80 6.56 7.05 4.72
N PRO A 81 6.74 5.72 4.73
CA PRO A 81 7.01 4.95 3.54
C PRO A 81 5.76 4.65 2.70
N LEU A 82 4.57 5.06 3.17
CA LEU A 82 3.31 4.89 2.45
C LEU A 82 2.95 6.11 1.59
N THR A 83 3.95 6.94 1.28
CA THR A 83 3.75 8.21 0.61
C THR A 83 3.78 8.02 -0.89
N TYR A 84 2.62 8.21 -1.52
CA TYR A 84 2.41 8.34 -2.96
C TYR A 84 1.33 9.40 -3.15
N TYR A 85 1.56 10.40 -4.00
CA TYR A 85 0.60 11.51 -4.12
C TYR A 85 0.77 12.28 -5.42
N ARG A 86 -0.28 13.03 -5.78
CA ARG A 86 -0.24 14.01 -6.88
C ARG A 86 -0.28 15.47 -6.40
N SER A 87 0.49 16.31 -7.06
CA SER A 87 0.40 17.77 -6.98
C SER A 87 0.24 18.35 -8.38
N GLY A 88 -0.93 18.93 -8.66
CA GLY A 88 -1.30 19.34 -10.01
C GLY A 88 -1.23 18.18 -10.99
N ARG A 89 -0.33 18.29 -11.98
CA ARG A 89 -0.09 17.25 -13.01
C ARG A 89 1.16 16.42 -12.76
N THR A 90 1.72 16.48 -11.57
CA THR A 90 2.90 15.69 -11.18
C THR A 90 2.49 14.65 -10.16
N ILE A 91 2.80 13.39 -10.45
CA ILE A 91 2.70 12.28 -9.50
C ILE A 91 4.08 12.08 -8.87
N THR A 92 4.12 12.05 -7.55
CA THR A 92 5.34 11.88 -6.76
C THR A 92 5.38 10.47 -6.19
N VAL A 93 6.49 9.77 -6.46
CA VAL A 93 6.76 8.40 -6.03
C VAL A 93 8.13 8.37 -5.36
N PRO A 94 8.22 8.64 -4.05
CA PRO A 94 9.50 8.72 -3.33
C PRO A 94 10.27 7.39 -3.35
N ILE A 95 11.61 7.48 -3.46
CA ILE A 95 12.51 6.31 -3.43
C ILE A 95 12.39 5.55 -2.11
N PHE A 96 12.25 6.27 -1.00
CA PHE A 96 12.01 5.66 0.32
C PHE A 96 10.77 4.75 0.32
N SER A 97 9.64 5.25 -0.21
CA SER A 97 8.39 4.47 -0.29
C SER A 97 8.55 3.22 -1.15
N ILE A 98 9.21 3.36 -2.32
CA ILE A 98 9.42 2.25 -3.25
C ILE A 98 10.33 1.20 -2.61
N LYS A 99 11.46 1.60 -2.01
CA LYS A 99 12.42 0.68 -1.39
C LYS A 99 11.79 -0.08 -0.22
N PHE A 100 11.04 0.61 0.62
CA PHE A 100 10.33 -0.03 1.72
C PHE A 100 9.35 -1.09 1.23
N PHE A 101 8.58 -0.76 0.19
CA PHE A 101 7.62 -1.70 -0.35
C PHE A 101 8.28 -2.85 -1.12
N ASP A 102 9.39 -2.60 -1.82
CA ASP A 102 10.22 -3.64 -2.44
C ASP A 102 10.73 -4.64 -1.40
N ASP A 103 11.29 -4.16 -0.28
CA ASP A 103 11.76 -5.03 0.81
C ASP A 103 10.64 -5.87 1.43
N ILE A 104 9.43 -5.32 1.56
CA ILE A 104 8.26 -6.10 2.00
C ILE A 104 7.90 -7.16 0.96
N CYS A 105 7.92 -6.83 -0.34
CA CYS A 105 7.64 -7.79 -1.40
C CYS A 105 8.68 -8.93 -1.44
N ILE A 106 9.96 -8.60 -1.26
CA ILE A 106 11.06 -9.59 -1.18
C ILE A 106 10.87 -10.48 0.05
N SER A 107 10.58 -9.88 1.21
CA SER A 107 10.37 -10.62 2.45
C SER A 107 9.18 -11.56 2.35
N TYR A 108 8.06 -11.09 1.78
CA TYR A 108 6.87 -11.90 1.51
C TYR A 108 7.19 -13.10 0.64
N ALA A 109 7.78 -12.86 -0.54
CA ALA A 109 8.10 -13.90 -1.50
C ALA A 109 9.07 -14.94 -0.92
N TRP A 110 10.08 -14.50 -0.15
CA TRP A 110 11.04 -15.40 0.48
C TRP A 110 10.39 -16.27 1.57
N LEU A 111 9.57 -15.66 2.44
CA LEU A 111 8.89 -16.38 3.50
C LEU A 111 7.89 -17.41 2.94
N GLU A 112 7.11 -17.01 1.92
CA GLU A 112 6.16 -17.88 1.23
C GLU A 112 6.86 -19.09 0.60
N GLU A 113 7.90 -18.84 -0.21
CA GLU A 113 8.65 -19.90 -0.91
C GLU A 113 9.29 -20.91 0.05
N ASN A 114 9.67 -20.48 1.24
CA ASN A 114 10.28 -21.33 2.27
C ASN A 114 9.26 -21.88 3.29
N ASN A 115 7.96 -21.73 3.04
CA ASN A 115 6.86 -22.19 3.92
C ASN A 115 6.93 -21.62 5.35
N PHE A 116 7.48 -20.43 5.52
CA PHE A 116 7.42 -19.70 6.78
C PHE A 116 6.08 -18.99 6.94
N THR A 117 5.72 -18.68 8.19
CA THR A 117 4.49 -17.92 8.46
C THR A 117 4.61 -16.47 8.02
N LEU A 118 3.66 -16.02 7.21
CA LEU A 118 3.55 -14.62 6.76
C LEU A 118 3.09 -13.68 7.88
N MET A 119 2.65 -14.22 9.02
CA MET A 119 2.30 -13.43 10.21
C MET A 119 3.48 -12.59 10.71
N THR A 120 4.72 -13.03 10.48
CA THR A 120 5.93 -12.28 10.84
C THR A 120 6.04 -10.90 10.16
N ILE A 121 5.49 -10.75 8.95
CA ILE A 121 5.42 -9.43 8.28
C ILE A 121 4.47 -8.52 9.05
N SER A 122 3.31 -9.05 9.46
CA SER A 122 2.36 -8.30 10.28
C SER A 122 2.94 -7.90 11.63
N GLU A 123 3.69 -8.80 12.27
CA GLU A 123 4.42 -8.52 13.51
C GLU A 123 5.49 -7.42 13.32
N TYR A 124 6.20 -7.44 12.19
CA TYR A 124 7.15 -6.38 11.83
C TYR A 124 6.46 -5.03 11.64
N LEU A 125 5.33 -4.98 10.91
CA LEU A 125 4.59 -3.73 10.69
C LEU A 125 3.97 -3.20 12.00
N ALA A 126 3.47 -4.10 12.85
CA ALA A 126 3.02 -3.74 14.20
C ALA A 126 4.19 -3.20 15.07
N MET A 127 5.37 -3.79 14.95
CA MET A 127 6.59 -3.29 15.59
C MET A 127 6.89 -1.86 15.14
N LEU A 128 6.86 -1.55 13.84
CA LEU A 128 7.09 -0.20 13.34
C LEU A 128 6.06 0.81 13.86
N LYS A 129 4.80 0.38 14.04
CA LYS A 129 3.73 1.24 14.52
C LYS A 129 3.83 1.54 16.02
N TYR A 130 4.13 0.53 16.83
CA TYR A 130 3.97 0.60 18.28
C TYR A 130 5.28 0.70 19.08
N ARG A 131 6.45 0.45 18.48
CA ARG A 131 7.76 0.67 19.13
C ARG A 131 8.31 2.06 18.85
N HIS A 132 9.28 2.48 19.64
CA HIS A 132 10.04 3.71 19.42
C HIS A 132 11.37 3.41 18.75
N GLU A 133 11.91 4.35 17.97
CA GLU A 133 13.21 4.15 17.30
C GLU A 133 14.35 3.89 18.30
N ASP A 134 14.25 4.46 19.50
CA ASP A 134 15.19 4.26 20.61
C ASP A 134 15.21 2.82 21.17
N ASP A 135 14.22 1.98 20.83
CA ASP A 135 14.21 0.56 21.17
C ASP A 135 15.20 -0.26 20.30
N PHE A 136 15.80 0.36 19.28
CA PHE A 136 16.64 -0.31 18.28
C PHE A 136 18.08 0.21 18.26
N PRO A 137 19.05 -0.60 17.79
CA PRO A 137 20.43 -0.15 17.61
C PRO A 137 20.51 1.11 16.74
N ASN A 138 21.33 2.07 17.18
CA ASN A 138 21.52 3.38 16.52
C ASN A 138 20.27 4.27 16.47
N SER A 139 19.25 4.02 17.31
CA SER A 139 17.98 4.74 17.31
C SER A 139 17.33 4.77 15.92
N ALA A 140 17.35 3.64 15.22
CA ALA A 140 16.80 3.51 13.88
C ALA A 140 16.06 2.18 13.70
N PHE A 141 14.86 2.24 13.13
CA PHE A 141 14.11 1.04 12.77
C PHE A 141 14.87 0.20 11.72
N PRO A 142 14.97 -1.13 11.90
CA PRO A 142 15.55 -1.99 10.87
C PRO A 142 14.66 -2.04 9.62
N SER A 143 15.28 -2.19 8.45
CA SER A 143 14.56 -2.49 7.20
C SER A 143 13.83 -3.84 7.29
N PRO A 144 12.80 -4.09 6.45
CA PRO A 144 12.06 -5.35 6.51
C PRO A 144 12.97 -6.56 6.32
N VAL A 145 13.86 -6.52 5.31
CA VAL A 145 14.78 -7.62 5.02
C VAL A 145 15.78 -7.88 6.15
N SER A 146 16.21 -6.83 6.86
CA SER A 146 17.12 -6.97 8.01
C SER A 146 16.39 -7.54 9.24
N ALA A 147 15.23 -6.98 9.56
CA ALA A 147 14.44 -7.38 10.73
C ALA A 147 13.96 -8.84 10.64
N LEU A 148 13.53 -9.24 9.44
CA LEU A 148 13.02 -10.58 9.14
C LEU A 148 14.13 -11.57 8.76
N GLN A 149 15.40 -11.14 8.80
CA GLN A 149 16.57 -11.96 8.49
C GLN A 149 16.50 -12.62 7.10
N ILE A 150 16.00 -11.87 6.13
CA ILE A 150 15.95 -12.32 4.74
C ILE A 150 17.39 -12.32 4.20
N PRO A 151 17.88 -13.43 3.66
CA PRO A 151 19.26 -13.51 3.18
C PRO A 151 19.47 -12.58 1.98
N GLU A 152 20.65 -11.96 1.89
CA GLU A 152 21.01 -11.10 0.74
C GLU A 152 20.93 -11.83 -0.60
N THR A 153 21.08 -13.17 -0.58
CA THR A 153 20.96 -14.05 -1.74
C THR A 153 19.52 -14.44 -2.08
N ALA A 154 18.50 -13.91 -1.39
CA ALA A 154 17.10 -14.32 -1.60
C ALA A 154 16.65 -14.22 -3.05
N LEU A 155 17.06 -13.15 -3.74
CA LEU A 155 16.75 -12.90 -5.15
C LEU A 155 17.54 -13.78 -6.14
N LEU A 156 18.51 -14.59 -5.68
CA LEU A 156 19.11 -15.63 -6.53
C LEU A 156 18.13 -16.79 -6.77
N ASN A 157 17.12 -16.96 -5.92
CA ASN A 157 16.00 -17.84 -6.21
C ASN A 157 15.06 -17.14 -7.20
N SER A 158 14.99 -17.66 -8.43
CA SER A 158 14.17 -17.10 -9.50
C SER A 158 12.69 -17.04 -9.17
N ARG A 159 12.18 -17.91 -8.30
CA ARG A 159 10.78 -17.91 -7.88
C ARG A 159 10.49 -16.73 -6.95
N VAL A 160 11.40 -16.45 -6.01
CA VAL A 160 11.32 -15.31 -5.10
C VAL A 160 11.43 -14.00 -5.86
N ASP A 161 12.38 -13.90 -6.79
CA ASP A 161 12.50 -12.74 -7.69
C ASP A 161 11.21 -12.53 -8.50
N GLN A 162 10.69 -13.59 -9.13
CA GLN A 162 9.46 -13.49 -9.91
C GLN A 162 8.25 -13.01 -9.08
N ILE A 163 8.01 -13.59 -7.91
CA ILE A 163 6.87 -13.25 -7.05
C ILE A 163 7.01 -11.80 -6.55
N SER A 164 8.16 -11.45 -5.97
CA SER A 164 8.40 -10.11 -5.42
C SER A 164 8.29 -9.02 -6.49
N GLN A 165 8.87 -9.24 -7.67
CA GLN A 165 8.79 -8.31 -8.79
C GLN A 165 7.35 -8.17 -9.32
N ASN A 166 6.58 -9.27 -9.38
CA ASN A 166 5.18 -9.21 -9.80
C ASN A 166 4.32 -8.42 -8.80
N MET A 167 4.54 -8.60 -7.50
CA MET A 167 3.88 -7.83 -6.45
C MET A 167 4.24 -6.34 -6.59
N LEU A 168 5.52 -5.99 -6.54
CA LEU A 168 5.96 -4.60 -6.60
C LEU A 168 5.47 -3.89 -7.86
N LYS A 169 5.73 -4.47 -9.05
CA LYS A 169 5.40 -3.82 -10.33
C LYS A 169 3.90 -3.62 -10.49
N SER A 170 3.10 -4.64 -10.18
CA SER A 170 1.65 -4.55 -10.34
C SER A 170 1.02 -3.52 -9.40
N ALA A 171 1.51 -3.39 -8.17
CA ALA A 171 1.08 -2.35 -7.24
C ALA A 171 1.55 -0.95 -7.65
N ILE A 172 2.80 -0.78 -8.08
CA ILE A 172 3.28 0.53 -8.55
C ILE A 172 2.47 1.00 -9.76
N VAL A 173 2.18 0.12 -10.73
CA VAL A 173 1.33 0.46 -11.88
C VAL A 173 -0.08 0.85 -11.42
N PHE A 174 -0.66 0.10 -10.48
CA PHE A 174 -1.96 0.44 -9.91
C PHE A 174 -1.95 1.81 -9.22
N ILE A 175 -0.98 2.09 -8.35
CA ILE A 175 -0.85 3.35 -7.62
C ILE A 175 -0.70 4.52 -8.60
N LEU A 176 0.15 4.39 -9.62
CA LEU A 176 0.27 5.41 -10.65
C LEU A 176 -1.03 5.65 -11.41
N ALA A 177 -1.76 4.59 -11.75
CA ALA A 177 -3.05 4.69 -12.42
C ALA A 177 -4.13 5.30 -11.51
N HIS A 178 -4.08 5.02 -10.21
CA HIS A 178 -4.96 5.62 -9.20
C HIS A 178 -4.74 7.15 -9.12
N GLU A 179 -3.48 7.59 -9.00
CA GLU A 179 -3.15 9.02 -9.01
C GLU A 179 -3.53 9.72 -10.33
N LEU A 180 -3.37 9.03 -11.46
CA LEU A 180 -3.91 9.47 -12.76
C LEU A 180 -5.43 9.62 -12.74
N GLY A 181 -6.15 8.70 -12.08
CA GLY A 181 -7.59 8.78 -11.89
C GLY A 181 -8.01 10.06 -11.16
N HIS A 182 -7.28 10.46 -10.12
CA HIS A 182 -7.49 11.75 -9.47
C HIS A 182 -7.30 12.95 -10.41
N ILE A 183 -6.32 12.89 -11.31
CA ILE A 183 -6.07 13.94 -12.30
C ILE A 183 -7.19 13.95 -13.35
N TYR A 184 -7.60 12.77 -13.84
CA TYR A 184 -8.63 12.62 -14.88
C TYR A 184 -9.98 13.18 -14.43
N HIS A 185 -10.38 12.86 -13.21
CA HIS A 185 -11.64 13.34 -12.63
C HIS A 185 -11.53 14.73 -11.99
N ASN A 186 -10.35 15.37 -12.06
CA ASN A 186 -10.08 16.68 -11.45
C ASN A 186 -10.47 16.72 -9.97
N HIS A 187 -10.14 15.65 -9.23
CA HIS A 187 -10.44 15.57 -7.80
C HIS A 187 -9.66 16.65 -7.03
N PRO A 188 -10.30 17.43 -6.14
CA PRO A 188 -9.62 18.39 -5.28
C PRO A 188 -8.75 17.69 -4.22
N GLY A 189 -7.88 18.44 -3.55
CA GLY A 189 -7.20 17.93 -2.35
C GLY A 189 -8.17 17.78 -1.17
N TYR A 190 -7.80 16.94 -0.19
CA TYR A 190 -8.69 16.55 0.92
C TYR A 190 -9.03 17.68 1.90
N ASN A 191 -8.19 18.72 2.00
CA ASN A 191 -8.33 19.78 3.01
C ASN A 191 -9.67 20.55 2.94
N ASN A 192 -10.38 20.49 1.82
CA ASN A 192 -11.58 21.31 1.56
C ASN A 192 -12.79 20.49 1.12
N ILE A 193 -12.79 19.17 1.34
CA ILE A 193 -13.92 18.30 0.98
C ILE A 193 -14.37 17.44 2.16
N SER A 194 -15.63 17.01 2.13
CA SER A 194 -16.14 16.09 3.13
C SER A 194 -15.50 14.70 3.00
N SER A 195 -15.44 13.95 4.10
CA SER A 195 -14.98 12.56 4.09
C SER A 195 -15.77 11.67 3.10
N SER A 196 -17.08 11.87 2.96
CA SER A 196 -17.90 11.14 1.99
C SER A 196 -17.52 11.47 0.54
N THR A 197 -17.23 12.74 0.24
CA THR A 197 -16.70 13.16 -1.06
C THR A 197 -15.32 12.56 -1.30
N ALA A 198 -14.44 12.56 -0.30
CA ALA A 198 -13.12 11.93 -0.39
C ALA A 198 -13.22 10.44 -0.72
N GLN A 199 -14.06 9.69 -0.01
CA GLN A 199 -14.31 8.26 -0.30
C GLN A 199 -14.86 8.04 -1.72
N THR A 200 -15.76 8.91 -2.18
CA THR A 200 -16.28 8.83 -3.56
C THR A 200 -15.16 9.07 -4.58
N ASN A 201 -14.29 10.04 -4.33
CA ASN A 201 -13.13 10.33 -5.18
C ASN A 201 -12.15 9.14 -5.22
N GLU A 202 -11.86 8.52 -4.07
CA GLU A 202 -11.02 7.32 -3.98
C GLU A 202 -11.62 6.17 -4.81
N LEU A 203 -12.91 5.90 -4.67
CA LEU A 203 -13.59 4.84 -5.42
C LEU A 203 -13.59 5.11 -6.94
N GLN A 204 -13.68 6.37 -7.36
CA GLN A 204 -13.55 6.75 -8.78
C GLN A 204 -12.12 6.54 -9.28
N ALA A 205 -11.12 6.93 -8.50
CA ALA A 205 -9.72 6.72 -8.83
C ALA A 205 -9.36 5.22 -8.89
N ASP A 206 -9.85 4.40 -7.96
CA ASP A 206 -9.68 2.94 -7.97
C ASP A 206 -10.34 2.29 -9.19
N LYS A 207 -11.56 2.71 -9.56
CA LYS A 207 -12.23 2.23 -10.78
C LYS A 207 -11.41 2.54 -12.02
N PHE A 208 -10.88 3.77 -12.11
CA PHE A 208 -10.00 4.16 -13.20
C PHE A 208 -8.75 3.27 -13.24
N ALA A 209 -8.07 3.09 -12.09
CA ALA A 209 -6.89 2.25 -11.98
C ALA A 209 -7.17 0.80 -12.39
N MET A 210 -8.26 0.21 -11.90
CA MET A 210 -8.68 -1.15 -12.25
C MET A 210 -8.97 -1.29 -13.74
N GLU A 211 -9.60 -0.30 -14.37
CA GLU A 211 -9.86 -0.31 -15.81
C GLU A 211 -8.56 -0.26 -16.63
N ILE A 212 -7.57 0.54 -16.20
CA ILE A 212 -6.24 0.53 -16.81
C ILE A 212 -5.57 -0.84 -16.65
N MET A 213 -5.58 -1.42 -15.45
CA MET A 213 -5.02 -2.76 -15.20
C MET A 213 -5.71 -3.83 -16.06
N ARG A 214 -7.04 -3.74 -16.22
CA ARG A 214 -7.82 -4.64 -17.09
C ARG A 214 -7.40 -4.52 -18.56
N ARG A 215 -7.24 -3.29 -19.08
CA ARG A 215 -6.77 -3.04 -20.45
C ARG A 215 -5.33 -3.49 -20.68
N ILE A 216 -4.46 -3.32 -19.68
CA ILE A 216 -3.10 -3.88 -19.70
C ILE A 216 -3.18 -5.41 -19.79
N GLY A 217 -4.10 -6.01 -19.03
CA GLY A 217 -4.32 -7.45 -18.95
C GLY A 217 -3.51 -8.12 -17.84
N ILE A 218 -3.23 -7.39 -16.77
CA ILE A 218 -2.46 -7.83 -15.59
C ILE A 218 -3.26 -7.47 -14.34
N ALA A 219 -3.49 -8.43 -13.44
CA ALA A 219 -4.14 -8.14 -12.17
C ALA A 219 -3.20 -7.38 -11.21
N PRO A 220 -3.71 -6.41 -10.43
CA PRO A 220 -2.90 -5.64 -9.48
C PRO A 220 -2.62 -6.44 -8.19
N VAL A 221 -2.01 -7.62 -8.29
CA VAL A 221 -1.85 -8.54 -7.14
C VAL A 221 -1.08 -7.91 -5.97
N GLY A 222 -0.16 -6.99 -6.24
CA GLY A 222 0.57 -6.27 -5.20
C GLY A 222 -0.30 -5.33 -4.36
N ILE A 223 -1.46 -4.87 -4.87
CA ILE A 223 -2.27 -3.88 -4.17
C ILE A 223 -2.82 -4.43 -2.85
N VAL A 224 -3.00 -5.74 -2.76
CA VAL A 224 -3.44 -6.43 -1.53
C VAL A 224 -2.40 -6.27 -0.43
N ASN A 225 -1.12 -6.49 -0.76
CA ASN A 225 -0.02 -6.33 0.18
C ASN A 225 0.16 -4.86 0.57
N PHE A 226 0.04 -3.95 -0.39
CA PHE A 226 0.08 -2.52 -0.12
C PHE A 226 -1.08 -2.09 0.80
N ALA A 227 -2.30 -2.57 0.55
CA ALA A 227 -3.48 -2.33 1.39
C ALA A 227 -3.28 -2.86 2.82
N MET A 228 -2.73 -4.06 2.97
CA MET A 228 -2.38 -4.60 4.29
C MET A 228 -1.37 -3.72 5.03
N MET A 229 -0.34 -3.21 4.34
CA MET A 229 0.61 -2.27 4.94
C MET A 229 -0.06 -0.97 5.36
N MET A 230 -0.93 -0.41 4.51
CA MET A 230 -1.67 0.80 4.85
C MET A 230 -2.59 0.60 6.05
N PHE A 231 -3.21 -0.58 6.15
CA PHE A 231 -4.05 -0.91 7.29
C PHE A 231 -3.24 -1.06 8.58
N GLN A 232 -2.12 -1.79 8.53
CA GLN A 232 -1.34 -2.11 9.73
C GLN A 232 -0.50 -0.94 10.24
N LEU A 233 0.00 -0.08 9.36
CA LEU A 233 0.72 1.15 9.74
C LEU A 233 -0.21 2.35 9.94
N GLY A 234 -1.41 2.31 9.35
CA GLY A 234 -2.44 3.32 9.51
C GLY A 234 -3.02 3.34 10.93
N LEU A 235 -3.66 4.45 11.29
CA LEU A 235 -4.37 4.54 12.56
C LEU A 235 -5.70 3.78 12.46
N ILE A 236 -5.97 2.93 13.47
CA ILE A 236 -7.19 2.15 13.63
C ILE A 236 -7.99 2.68 14.82
N ARG A 237 -9.24 2.23 14.98
CA ARG A 237 -10.15 2.70 16.04
C ARG A 237 -9.51 2.60 17.42
N GLU A 238 -8.79 1.52 17.69
CA GLU A 238 -8.14 1.20 18.96
C GLU A 238 -7.01 2.18 19.33
N ASP A 239 -6.45 2.90 18.34
CA ASP A 239 -5.43 3.92 18.60
C ASP A 239 -6.03 5.23 19.16
N PHE A 240 -7.36 5.33 19.19
CA PHE A 240 -8.09 6.52 19.68
C PHE A 240 -8.78 6.23 21.01
N ARG A 241 -8.65 7.20 21.92
CA ARG A 241 -9.26 7.17 23.26
C ARG A 241 -10.78 6.92 23.23
N ASP A 242 -11.46 7.49 22.25
CA ASP A 242 -12.92 7.49 22.15
C ASP A 242 -13.38 7.59 20.69
N ALA A 243 -14.66 7.30 20.47
CA ALA A 243 -15.27 7.30 19.15
C ALA A 243 -15.30 8.69 18.51
N GLU A 244 -15.40 9.76 19.30
CA GLU A 244 -15.42 11.14 18.80
C GLU A 244 -14.09 11.51 18.14
N LYS A 245 -12.96 11.20 18.79
CA LYS A 245 -11.63 11.42 18.20
C LYS A 245 -11.38 10.58 16.95
N TRP A 246 -11.84 9.33 16.95
CA TRP A 246 -11.78 8.49 15.77
C TRP A 246 -12.57 9.10 14.60
N GLN A 247 -13.82 9.52 14.84
CA GLN A 247 -14.64 10.18 13.83
C GLN A 247 -14.01 11.49 13.34
N ASN A 248 -13.45 12.28 14.25
CA ASN A 248 -12.73 13.51 13.89
C ASN A 248 -11.52 13.22 12.99
N TYR A 249 -10.73 12.18 13.29
CA TYR A 249 -9.62 11.76 12.43
C TYR A 249 -10.09 11.32 11.05
N LEU A 250 -11.14 10.50 10.97
CA LEU A 250 -11.73 10.05 9.70
C LEU A 250 -12.28 11.21 8.87
N GLN A 251 -12.76 12.27 9.52
CA GLN A 251 -13.36 13.42 8.85
C GLN A 251 -12.32 14.44 8.39
N ASN A 252 -11.24 14.63 9.16
CA ASN A 252 -10.37 15.79 9.01
C ASN A 252 -8.90 15.46 8.72
N SER A 253 -8.48 14.20 8.82
CA SER A 253 -7.05 13.84 8.75
C SER A 253 -6.73 12.63 7.87
N ALA A 254 -7.66 11.69 7.71
CA ALA A 254 -7.47 10.56 6.79
C ALA A 254 -7.56 11.02 5.33
N THR A 255 -6.44 11.02 4.60
CA THR A 255 -6.38 11.49 3.20
C THR A 255 -6.67 10.39 2.18
N HIS A 256 -6.17 9.16 2.40
CA HIS A 256 -6.48 8.00 1.55
C HIS A 256 -6.76 6.75 2.41
N PRO A 257 -7.83 6.74 3.22
CA PRO A 257 -8.16 5.54 3.96
C PRO A 257 -8.42 4.39 2.98
N MET A 258 -7.69 3.28 3.14
CA MET A 258 -8.10 2.02 2.53
C MET A 258 -9.31 1.54 3.33
N THR A 259 -10.49 1.64 2.74
CA THR A 259 -11.72 1.14 3.36
C THR A 259 -12.06 -0.24 2.81
N SER A 260 -12.86 -0.98 3.54
CA SER A 260 -13.48 -2.23 3.09
C SER A 260 -14.18 -2.06 1.73
N ASP A 261 -14.93 -0.97 1.53
CA ASP A 261 -15.62 -0.66 0.26
C ASP A 261 -14.66 -0.58 -0.93
N ARG A 262 -13.45 -0.03 -0.76
CA ARG A 262 -12.44 0.03 -1.82
C ARG A 262 -11.91 -1.37 -2.16
N LEU A 263 -11.67 -2.21 -1.15
CA LEU A 263 -11.27 -3.60 -1.36
C LEU A 263 -12.37 -4.43 -2.02
N TYR A 264 -13.62 -4.30 -1.56
CA TYR A 264 -14.77 -4.95 -2.21
C TYR A 264 -14.95 -4.49 -3.66
N LEU A 265 -14.63 -3.24 -3.99
CA LEU A 265 -14.64 -2.78 -5.37
C LEU A 265 -13.60 -3.52 -6.21
N ILE A 266 -12.36 -3.62 -5.71
CA ILE A 266 -11.27 -4.32 -6.41
C ILE A 266 -11.65 -5.80 -6.63
N SER A 267 -12.11 -6.49 -5.58
CA SER A 267 -12.49 -7.91 -5.68
C SER A 267 -13.63 -8.14 -6.67
N GLN A 268 -14.65 -7.27 -6.68
CA GLN A 268 -15.77 -7.35 -7.63
C GLN A 268 -15.31 -7.17 -9.07
N VAL A 269 -14.40 -6.23 -9.33
CA VAL A 269 -13.86 -6.01 -10.68
C VAL A 269 -13.02 -7.20 -11.14
N LEU A 270 -12.21 -7.77 -10.25
CA LEU A 270 -11.44 -8.99 -10.53
C LEU A 270 -12.36 -10.17 -10.88
N ARG A 271 -13.41 -10.44 -10.09
CA ARG A 271 -14.37 -11.52 -10.39
C ARG A 271 -15.08 -11.32 -11.72
N ARG A 272 -15.63 -10.12 -11.95
CA ARG A 272 -16.44 -9.85 -13.15
C ARG A 272 -15.63 -9.90 -14.44
N ASN A 273 -14.34 -9.58 -14.38
CA ASN A 273 -13.47 -9.47 -15.54
C ASN A 273 -12.26 -10.42 -15.48
N ALA A 274 -12.39 -11.55 -14.78
CA ALA A 274 -11.25 -12.43 -14.48
C ALA A 274 -10.45 -12.84 -15.72
N THR A 275 -11.13 -13.09 -16.85
CA THR A 275 -10.49 -13.44 -18.12
C THR A 275 -9.58 -12.35 -18.66
N ASP A 276 -9.94 -11.08 -18.49
CA ASP A 276 -9.21 -9.95 -19.06
C ASP A 276 -7.83 -9.79 -18.41
N PHE A 277 -7.72 -10.16 -17.14
CA PHE A 277 -6.48 -10.12 -16.36
C PHE A 277 -5.51 -11.29 -16.65
N THR A 278 -5.89 -12.22 -17.54
CA THR A 278 -5.08 -13.41 -17.87
C THR A 278 -4.41 -13.31 -19.23
N LYS A 279 -4.31 -12.10 -19.79
CA LYS A 279 -3.85 -11.88 -21.17
C LYS A 279 -2.50 -12.54 -21.46
N TYR A 280 -1.56 -12.43 -20.51
CA TYR A 280 -0.18 -12.93 -20.61
C TYR A 280 0.06 -14.21 -19.83
N GLU A 281 -0.99 -14.84 -19.29
CA GLU A 281 -0.86 -16.10 -18.56
C GLU A 281 -0.63 -17.26 -19.55
N PRO A 282 0.38 -18.13 -19.31
CA PRO A 282 0.62 -19.29 -20.16
C PRO A 282 -0.57 -20.25 -20.20
N ASP A 283 -1.23 -20.42 -19.05
CA ASP A 283 -2.49 -21.14 -18.91
C ASP A 283 -3.57 -20.18 -18.42
N ARG A 284 -4.45 -19.79 -19.34
CA ARG A 284 -5.54 -18.85 -19.05
C ARG A 284 -6.59 -19.42 -18.10
N HIS A 285 -6.87 -20.71 -18.17
CA HIS A 285 -7.87 -21.32 -17.28
C HIS A 285 -7.37 -21.30 -15.83
N LEU A 286 -6.13 -21.74 -15.61
CA LEU A 286 -5.49 -21.62 -14.30
C LEU A 286 -5.31 -20.17 -13.87
N GLY A 287 -5.02 -19.27 -14.81
CA GLY A 287 -4.97 -17.83 -14.57
C GLY A 287 -6.30 -17.30 -14.00
N VAL A 288 -7.43 -17.65 -14.61
CA VAL A 288 -8.76 -17.23 -14.14
C VAL A 288 -8.99 -17.72 -12.71
N GLN A 289 -8.69 -18.98 -12.42
CA GLN A 289 -8.85 -19.52 -11.06
C GLN A 289 -7.98 -18.76 -10.04
N ARG A 290 -6.74 -18.40 -10.39
CA ARG A 290 -5.90 -17.55 -9.53
C ARG A 290 -6.53 -16.17 -9.30
N ILE A 291 -7.07 -15.53 -10.33
CA ILE A 291 -7.73 -14.22 -10.18
C ILE A 291 -8.95 -14.30 -9.26
N LEU A 292 -9.76 -15.36 -9.38
CA LEU A 292 -10.90 -15.59 -8.50
C LEU A 292 -10.46 -15.81 -7.05
N ASN A 293 -9.42 -16.62 -6.82
CA ASN A 293 -8.87 -16.83 -5.48
C ASN A 293 -8.33 -15.54 -4.86
N ILE A 294 -7.67 -14.69 -5.65
CA ILE A 294 -7.21 -13.37 -5.17
C ILE A 294 -8.40 -12.49 -4.78
N ALA A 295 -9.47 -12.49 -5.58
CA ALA A 295 -10.68 -11.75 -5.24
C ALA A 295 -11.31 -12.24 -3.93
N ASP A 296 -11.34 -13.55 -3.69
CA ASP A 296 -11.83 -14.14 -2.44
C ASP A 296 -10.97 -13.72 -1.23
N GLN A 297 -9.64 -13.69 -1.38
CA GLN A 297 -8.73 -13.20 -0.33
C GLN A 297 -8.94 -11.72 -0.02
N ILE A 298 -9.18 -10.90 -1.05
CA ILE A 298 -9.47 -9.47 -0.86
C ILE A 298 -10.78 -9.28 -0.09
N ASP A 299 -11.82 -10.07 -0.37
CA ASP A 299 -13.08 -10.02 0.37
C ASP A 299 -12.89 -10.39 1.85
N GLN A 300 -12.05 -11.38 2.15
CA GLN A 300 -11.71 -11.77 3.53
C GLN A 300 -11.04 -10.62 4.26
N ILE A 301 -10.01 -10.01 3.66
CA ILE A 301 -9.31 -8.85 4.24
C ILE A 301 -10.28 -7.68 4.44
N ALA A 302 -11.15 -7.40 3.47
CA ALA A 302 -12.14 -6.33 3.57
C ALA A 302 -13.11 -6.55 4.75
N THR A 303 -13.51 -7.81 4.98
CA THR A 303 -14.37 -8.20 6.11
C THR A 303 -13.66 -7.97 7.44
N GLU A 304 -12.42 -8.43 7.57
CA GLU A 304 -11.62 -8.24 8.79
C GLU A 304 -11.37 -6.75 9.10
N MET A 305 -11.12 -5.95 8.06
CA MET A 305 -10.96 -4.50 8.18
C MET A 305 -12.26 -3.81 8.64
N ASP A 306 -13.41 -4.21 8.10
CA ASP A 306 -14.71 -3.73 8.56
C ASP A 306 -14.90 -4.04 10.05
N ASP A 307 -14.61 -5.27 10.47
CA ASP A 307 -14.76 -5.66 11.88
C ASP A 307 -13.87 -4.83 12.81
N LEU A 308 -12.60 -4.61 12.44
CA LEU A 308 -11.63 -3.83 13.24
C LEU A 308 -11.95 -2.32 13.24
N THR A 309 -12.45 -1.77 12.14
CA THR A 309 -12.85 -0.36 12.09
C THR A 309 -14.23 -0.10 12.72
N ARG A 310 -15.06 -1.15 12.86
CA ARG A 310 -16.40 -1.10 13.45
C ARG A 310 -16.49 -1.63 14.87
N GLN A 311 -15.41 -2.00 15.58
CA GLN A 311 -15.50 -2.56 16.95
C GLN A 311 -16.19 -1.60 17.95
N LYS A 312 -17.51 -1.78 17.97
CA LYS A 312 -18.63 -1.48 18.87
C LYS A 312 -18.62 -0.17 19.67
N ASN A 313 -19.61 0.66 19.31
CA ASN A 313 -20.39 1.48 20.25
C ASN A 313 -20.82 0.67 21.48
#